data_AF-A0A5C1ANA7-F1
#
_entry.id   AF-A0A5C1ANA7-F1
#
_cell.length_a   1.000
_cell.length_b   1.000
_cell.length_c   1.000
_cell.angle_alpha   90.00
_cell.angle_beta   90.00
_cell.angle_gamma   90.00
#
_symmetry.space_group_name_H-M   'P 1'
#
loop_
_entity.id
_entity.type
_entity.pdbx_description
1 polymer ?
#
loop_
_entity_poly.entity_id
_entity_poly.type
_entity_poly.pdbx_seq_one_letter_code
_entity_poly.pdbx_strand_id
1 'polypeptide(L)' 'MLYDKSLAIGYRLEELIRLIRSGEHSTPALAKTLAVSVPTLSRDITALRQRGYCIRSVKLGSRWVYQLVSEPAEIPHL' A
#
# COMPACT_ATOMS: atom_id res chain seq x y z
N MET A 1 24.03 0.05 0.23
CA MET A 1 24.17 -1.26 -0.45
C MET A 1 22.83 -1.64 -1.09
N LEU A 2 22.75 -2.72 -1.88
CA LEU A 2 21.46 -3.20 -2.43
C LEU A 2 20.46 -3.60 -1.33
N TYR A 3 20.97 -4.03 -0.17
CA TYR A 3 20.18 -4.48 0.97
C TYR A 3 19.34 -3.35 1.60
N ASP A 4 19.92 -2.17 1.81
CA ASP A 4 19.21 -1.01 2.40
C ASP A 4 18.00 -0.57 1.58
N LYS A 5 18.13 -0.62 0.24
CA LYS A 5 17.05 -0.22 -0.67
C LYS A 5 15.90 -1.23 -0.63
N SER A 6 16.20 -2.52 -0.58
CA SER A 6 15.20 -3.58 -0.46
C SER A 6 14.46 -3.50 0.88
N LEU A 7 15.18 -3.23 1.97
CA LEU A 7 14.60 -3.07 3.31
C LEU A 7 13.67 -1.84 3.38
N ALA A 8 14.09 -0.71 2.82
CA ALA A 8 13.27 0.50 2.75
C ALA A 8 11.97 0.30 1.94
N ILE A 9 12.01 -0.52 0.88
CA ILE A 9 10.81 -0.91 0.14
C ILE A 9 9.92 -1.80 1.01
N GLY A 10 10.48 -2.76 1.74
CA GLY A 10 9.76 -3.61 2.68
C GLY A 10 8.95 -2.79 3.70
N TYR A 11 9.62 -1.91 4.44
CA TYR A 11 8.98 -1.04 5.42
C TYR A 11 7.90 -0.15 4.82
N ARG A 12 8.13 0.40 3.62
CA ARG A 12 7.13 1.23 2.94
C ARG A 12 5.86 0.44 2.60
N LEU A 13 6.02 -0.81 2.17
CA LEU A 13 4.89 -1.68 1.82
C LEU A 13 4.09 -2.09 3.06
N GLU A 14 4.76 -2.38 4.18
CA GLU A 14 4.11 -2.64 5.47
C GLU A 14 3.31 -1.43 5.96
N GLU A 15 3.92 -0.25 5.93
CA GLU A 15 3.25 0.99 6.32
C GLU A 15 2.07 1.31 5.41
N LEU A 16 2.20 1.07 4.09
CA LEU A 16 1.10 1.21 3.15
C LEU A 16 -0.08 0.29 3.50
N ILE A 17 0.16 -0.97 3.85
CA ILE A 17 -0.92 -1.88 4.30
C ILE A 17 -1.59 -1.34 5.55
N ARG A 18 -0.82 -0.87 6.54
CA ARG A 18 -1.34 -0.30 7.78
C ARG A 18 -2.27 0.90 7.52
N LEU A 19 -1.87 1.79 6.60
CA LEU A 19 -2.68 2.94 6.19
C LEU A 19 -3.93 2.54 5.38
N ILE A 20 -3.85 1.50 4.54
CA ILE A 20 -5.03 1.01 3.81
C ILE A 20 -6.02 0.32 4.76
N ARG A 21 -5.52 -0.38 5.80
CA ARG A 21 -6.36 -1.01 6.83
C ARG A 21 -7.20 0.00 7.61
N SER A 22 -6.70 1.23 7.84
CA SER A 22 -7.51 2.26 8.50
C SER A 22 -8.68 2.72 7.61
N GLY A 23 -8.55 2.64 6.29
CA GLY A 23 -9.60 3.03 5.33
C GLY A 23 -9.85 4.53 5.23
N GLU A 24 -9.04 5.37 5.90
CA GLU A 24 -9.30 6.81 6.04
C GLU A 24 -8.64 7.66 4.95
N HIS A 25 -7.66 7.09 4.23
CA HIS A 25 -6.78 7.84 3.34
C HIS A 25 -7.16 7.70 1.86
N SER A 26 -7.26 8.85 1.18
CA SER A 26 -7.32 8.90 -0.27
C SER A 26 -5.96 8.58 -0.90
N THR A 27 -5.95 8.17 -2.17
CA THR A 27 -4.72 7.93 -2.94
C THR A 27 -3.66 9.05 -2.81
N PRO A 28 -3.99 10.34 -2.98
CA PRO A 28 -3.01 11.42 -2.77
C PRO A 28 -2.58 11.59 -1.30
N ALA A 29 -3.46 11.29 -0.33
CA ALA A 29 -3.11 11.34 1.08
C ALA A 29 -2.11 10.22 1.45
N LEU A 30 -2.29 9.02 0.91
CA LEU A 30 -1.34 7.91 1.06
C LEU A 30 0.03 8.26 0.48
N ALA A 31 0.07 8.80 -0.74
CA ALA A 31 1.32 9.22 -1.39
C ALA A 31 2.06 10.27 -0.55
N LYS A 32 1.33 11.26 -0.03
CA LYS A 32 1.90 12.29 0.85
C LYS A 32 2.43 11.71 2.17
N THR A 33 1.67 10.81 2.80
CA THR A 33 2.03 10.19 4.09
C THR A 33 3.29 9.34 3.98
N LEU A 34 3.42 8.61 2.86
CA LEU A 34 4.59 7.78 2.58
C LEU A 34 5.75 8.56 1.93
N ALA A 35 5.59 9.88 1.74
CA ALA A 35 6.55 10.75 1.05
C ALA A 35 6.98 10.21 -0.34
N VAL A 36 6.04 9.63 -1.09
CA VAL A 36 6.27 9.10 -2.44
C VAL A 36 5.39 9.76 -3.49
N SER A 37 5.77 9.59 -4.75
CA SER A 37 4.92 10.00 -5.87
C SER A 37 3.71 9.08 -6.03
N VAL A 38 2.61 9.58 -6.59
CA VAL A 38 1.44 8.75 -6.93
C VAL A 38 1.80 7.57 -7.86
N PRO A 39 2.68 7.72 -8.88
CA PRO A 39 3.19 6.58 -9.65
C PRO A 39 3.91 5.53 -8.80
N THR A 40 4.73 5.94 -7.84
CA THR A 40 5.41 5.02 -6.91
C THR A 40 4.39 4.27 -6.06
N LEU A 41 3.40 4.98 -5.51
CA LEU A 41 2.31 4.38 -4.76
C LEU A 41 1.56 3.33 -5.60
N SER A 42 1.22 3.64 -6.86
CA SER A 42 0.56 2.69 -7.76
C SER A 42 1.40 1.43 -8.02
N ARG A 43 2.72 1.57 -8.12
CA ARG A 43 3.65 0.43 -8.22
C ARG A 43 3.68 -0.39 -6.94
N ASP A 44 3.71 0.27 -5.78
CA ASP A 44 3.68 -0.39 -4.48
C ASP A 44 2.38 -1.17 -4.27
N ILE A 45 1.22 -0.60 -4.62
CA ILE A 45 -0.08 -1.30 -4.63
C ILE A 45 -0.06 -2.51 -5.55
N THR A 46 0.57 -2.39 -6.73
CA THR A 46 0.71 -3.50 -7.69
C THR A 46 1.57 -4.61 -7.10
N ALA A 47 2.69 -4.26 -6.43
CA ALA A 47 3.54 -5.23 -5.74
C ALA A 47 2.78 -5.92 -4.59
N LEU A 48 1.97 -5.21 -3.82
CA LEU A 48 1.11 -5.80 -2.78
C LEU A 48 0.10 -6.78 -3.37
N ARG A 49 -0.56 -6.43 -4.48
CA ARG A 49 -1.48 -7.35 -5.18
C ARG A 49 -0.78 -8.62 -5.66
N GLN A 50 0.44 -8.50 -6.19
CA GLN A 50 1.26 -9.65 -6.59
C GLN A 50 1.64 -10.54 -5.41
N ARG A 51 1.74 -9.98 -4.20
CA ARG A 51 1.98 -10.71 -2.95
C ARG A 51 0.72 -11.32 -2.35
N GLY A 52 -0.43 -11.23 -3.02
CA GLY A 52 -1.69 -11.83 -2.57
C GLY A 52 -2.63 -10.91 -1.79
N TYR A 53 -2.29 -9.63 -1.62
CA TYR A 53 -3.20 -8.68 -0.98
C TYR A 53 -4.30 -8.25 -1.95
N CYS A 54 -5.56 -8.47 -1.55
CA CYS A 54 -6.72 -8.03 -2.31
C CYS A 54 -7.04 -6.57 -2.01
N ILE A 55 -6.42 -5.63 -2.73
CA ILE A 55 -6.66 -4.19 -2.58
C ILE A 55 -7.53 -3.68 -3.73
N ARG A 56 -8.66 -3.04 -3.41
CA ARG A 56 -9.58 -2.44 -4.40
C ARG A 56 -9.58 -0.92 -4.31
N SER A 57 -9.78 -0.27 -5.45
CA SER A 57 -10.06 1.15 -5.51
C SER A 57 -11.56 1.36 -5.33
N VAL A 58 -11.96 2.06 -4.27
CA VAL A 58 -13.36 2.36 -3.98
C VAL A 58 -13.57 3.85 -4.03
N LYS A 59 -14.67 4.28 -4.63
CA LYS A 59 -15.08 5.69 -4.64
C LYS A 59 -15.90 5.95 -3.38
N LEU A 60 -15.33 6.69 -2.42
CA LEU A 60 -16.01 7.10 -1.20
C LEU A 60 -16.44 8.57 -1.35
N GLY A 61 -17.70 8.78 -1.75
CA GLY A 61 -18.22 10.11 -2.07
C GLY A 61 -17.48 10.75 -3.26
N SER A 62 -16.75 11.83 -3.01
CA SER A 62 -16.00 12.57 -4.03
C SER A 62 -14.53 12.12 -4.20
N ARG A 63 -14.03 11.21 -3.35
CA ARG A 63 -12.63 10.79 -3.34
C ARG A 63 -12.45 9.31 -3.64
N TRP A 64 -11.33 8.97 -4.28
CA TRP A 64 -10.89 7.60 -4.45
C TRP A 64 -10.02 7.18 -3.26
N VAL A 65 -10.36 6.04 -2.68
CA VAL A 65 -9.63 5.42 -1.56
C VAL A 65 -9.24 4.00 -1.97
N TYR A 66 -8.16 3.49 -1.39
CA TYR A 66 -7.87 2.06 -1.46
C TYR A 66 -8.48 1.38 -0.25
N GLN A 67 -9.13 0.25 -0.49
CA GLN A 67 -9.68 -0.60 0.56
C GLN A 67 -9.05 -1.98 0.46
N LEU A 68 -8.61 -2.48 1.60
CA LEU A 68 -8.15 -3.85 1.74
C LEU A 68 -9.36 -4.77 1.93
N VAL A 69 -9.53 -5.72 1.03
CA VAL A 69 -10.65 -6.67 1.00
C VAL A 69 -10.28 -8.00 1.63
N SER A 70 -9.05 -8.46 1.40
CA SER A 70 -8.50 -9.66 2.01
C SER A 70 -6.99 -9.56 2.06
N GLU A 71 -6.43 -10.16 3.10
CA GLU A 71 -4.99 -10.37 3.25
C GLU A 71 -4.64 -11.80 2.80
N PRO A 72 -3.40 -12.03 2.34
CA PRO A 72 -2.93 -13.39 2.16
C PRO A 72 -2.93 -14.11 3.52
N ALA A 73 -3.40 -15.37 3.55
CA ALA A 73 -3.48 -16.19 4.77
C ALA A 73 -2.12 -16.45 5.43
N GLU A 74 -1.04 -16.33 4.66
CA GLU A 74 0.33 -16.29 5.15
C GLU A 74 0.92 -14.93 4.77
N ILE A 75 1.04 -14.04 5.74
CA ILE A 75 2.06 -13.00 5.68
C ILE A 75 3.29 -13.68 6.25
N PRO A 76 4.29 -14.10 5.44
CA PRO A 76 5.54 -14.56 6.01
C PRO A 76 6.12 -13.32 6.68
N HIS A 77 6.01 -13.28 8.01
CA HIS A 77 6.77 -12.34 8.82
C HIS A 77 8.24 -12.56 8.45
N LEU A 78 8.86 -11.53 7.86
CA LEU A 78 10.30 -11.44 7.71
C LEU A 78 10.96 -11.30 9.08
#